data_AF-A0A2R6LX84-F1
#
_entry.id   AF-A0A2R6LX84-F1
#
_cell.length_a   1.000
_cell.length_b   1.000
_cell.length_c   1.000
_cell.angle_alpha   90.00
_cell.angle_beta   90.00
_cell.angle_gamma   90.00
#
_symmetry.space_group_name_H-M   'P 1'
#
loop_
_entity.id
_entity.type
_entity.pdbx_description
1 polymer ?
#
loop_
_entity_poly.entity_id
_entity_poly.type
_entity_poly.pdbx_seq_one_letter_code
_entity_poly.pdbx_strand_id
1 'polypeptide(L)'
;TATDDRGRTADPLERYETYLREQGVLDDEFVEEVEAEADAELDEAVERAESVEPGDPHDVFDRVYADLPPNLREQKAWLDSFLAEYDVQELDH
;
A
#
# COMPACT_ATOMS: atom_id res chain seq x y z
N THR A 1 -7.22 23.36 -12.33
CA THR A 1 -7.10 24.20 -11.12
C THR A 1 -5.72 23.95 -10.56
N ALA A 2 -4.86 24.96 -10.55
CA ALA A 2 -3.47 24.84 -10.10
C ALA A 2 -3.44 24.64 -8.58
N THR A 3 -2.93 23.51 -8.12
CA THR A 3 -2.71 23.23 -6.70
C THR A 3 -1.43 23.95 -6.26
N ASP A 4 -1.63 25.01 -5.48
CA ASP A 4 -0.71 25.72 -4.59
C ASP A 4 0.80 25.43 -4.73
N ASP A 5 1.51 26.28 -5.50
CA ASP A 5 2.97 26.28 -5.65
C ASP A 5 3.72 27.03 -4.53
N ARG A 6 3.03 27.48 -3.47
CA ARG A 6 3.66 28.30 -2.40
C ARG A 6 4.37 27.48 -1.31
N GLY A 7 4.08 26.17 -1.21
CA GLY A 7 4.76 25.24 -0.30
C GLY A 7 6.07 24.65 -0.83
N ARG A 8 6.35 24.79 -2.13
CA ARG A 8 7.56 24.24 -2.77
C ARG A 8 8.84 25.02 -2.50
N THR A 9 8.77 26.19 -1.86
CA THR A 9 9.94 27.06 -1.62
C THR A 9 10.59 26.85 -0.24
N ALA A 10 10.05 25.96 0.60
CA ALA A 10 10.71 25.53 1.83
C ALA A 10 10.16 24.15 2.23
N ASP A 11 10.72 23.09 1.65
CA ASP A 11 10.47 21.75 2.16
C ASP A 11 10.89 21.70 3.64
N PRO A 12 10.00 21.30 4.57
CA PRO A 12 10.33 21.25 5.99
C PRO A 12 11.50 20.29 6.30
N LEU A 13 11.71 19.26 5.48
CA LEU A 13 12.84 18.34 5.57
C LEU A 13 14.13 19.03 5.14
N GLU A 14 14.17 19.67 3.97
CA GLU A 14 15.36 20.41 3.49
C GLU A 14 15.81 21.49 4.50
N ARG A 15 14.86 22.19 5.11
CA ARG A 15 15.15 23.20 6.14
C ARG A 15 15.75 22.56 7.40
N TYR A 16 15.24 21.40 7.80
CA TYR A 16 15.71 20.72 8.99
C TYR A 16 17.08 20.07 8.76
N GLU A 17 17.29 19.49 7.59
CA GLU A 17 18.57 18.96 7.11
C GLU A 17 19.66 20.03 7.14
N THR A 18 19.37 21.21 6.61
CA THR A 18 20.29 22.36 6.67
C THR A 18 20.67 22.70 8.11
N TYR A 19 19.68 22.80 9.01
CA TYR A 19 19.93 23.07 10.42
C TYR A 19 20.80 21.99 11.08
N LEU A 20 20.54 20.70 10.81
CA LEU A 20 21.30 19.60 11.40
C LEU A 20 22.75 19.54 10.89
N ARG A 21 22.98 19.86 9.61
CA ARG A 21 24.32 20.01 9.03
C ARG A 21 25.06 21.19 9.66
N GLU A 22 24.39 22.32 9.87
CA GLU A 22 24.98 23.48 10.58
C GLU A 22 25.36 23.16 12.02
N GLN A 23 24.62 22.26 12.70
CA GLN A 23 24.97 21.77 14.03
C GLN A 23 26.06 20.69 14.03
N GLY A 24 26.50 20.21 12.86
CA GLY A 24 27.47 19.12 12.72
C GLY A 24 26.95 17.75 13.19
N VAL A 25 25.62 17.58 13.23
CA VAL A 25 24.96 16.34 13.63
C VAL A 25 24.64 15.46 12.42
N LEU A 26 24.50 16.08 11.25
CA LEU A 26 24.19 15.40 10.00
C LEU A 26 25.34 15.63 9.00
N ASP A 27 25.81 14.55 8.39
CA ASP A 27 26.73 14.55 7.27
C ASP A 27 26.21 13.63 6.16
N ASP A 28 26.92 13.62 5.03
CA ASP A 28 26.48 12.86 3.85
C ASP A 28 26.57 11.34 4.08
N GLU A 29 27.52 10.87 4.89
CA GLU A 29 27.64 9.44 5.25
C GLU A 29 26.43 8.97 6.05
N PHE A 30 25.99 9.76 7.04
CA PHE A 30 24.80 9.47 7.81
C PHE A 30 23.53 9.50 6.96
N VAL A 31 23.42 10.44 6.01
CA VAL A 31 22.27 10.49 5.09
C VAL A 31 22.23 9.22 4.23
N GLU A 32 23.36 8.83 3.65
CA GLU A 32 23.48 7.60 2.85
C GLU A 32 23.12 6.34 3.67
N GLU A 33 23.54 6.27 4.93
CA GLU A 33 23.19 5.16 5.84
C GLU A 33 21.66 5.10 6.07
N VAL A 34 21.03 6.23 6.39
CA VAL A 34 19.58 6.29 6.64
C VAL A 34 18.77 5.98 5.38
N GLU A 35 19.19 6.48 4.21
CA GLU A 35 18.52 6.16 2.94
C GLU A 35 18.60 4.66 2.65
N ALA A 36 19.76 4.03 2.84
CA ALA A 36 19.93 2.60 2.65
C ALA A 36 19.09 1.76 3.62
N GLU A 37 18.98 2.19 4.89
CA GLU A 37 18.09 1.54 5.86
C GLU A 37 16.61 1.67 5.47
N ALA A 38 16.20 2.85 5.02
CA ALA A 38 14.81 3.10 4.60
C ALA A 38 14.44 2.30 3.35
N ASP A 39 15.33 2.22 2.37
CA ASP A 39 15.13 1.41 1.17
C ASP A 39 15.00 -0.08 1.53
N ALA A 40 15.85 -0.59 2.43
CA ALA A 40 15.75 -1.96 2.90
C ALA A 40 14.43 -2.24 3.65
N GLU A 41 13.97 -1.32 4.49
CA GLU A 41 12.66 -1.45 5.17
C GLU A 41 11.49 -1.43 4.17
N LEU A 42 11.58 -0.57 3.14
CA LEU A 42 10.58 -0.50 2.09
C LEU A 42 10.52 -1.81 1.29
N ASP A 43 11.66 -2.34 0.88
CA ASP A 43 11.75 -3.62 0.16
C ASP A 43 11.14 -4.75 1.00
N GLU A 44 11.47 -4.85 2.29
CA GLU A 44 10.86 -5.85 3.19
C GLU A 44 9.34 -5.64 3.32
N ALA A 45 8.87 -4.39 3.33
CA ALA A 45 7.45 -4.07 3.37
C ALA A 45 6.72 -4.49 2.08
N VAL A 46 7.34 -4.28 0.92
CA VAL A 46 6.82 -4.74 -0.37
C VAL A 46 6.76 -6.26 -0.41
N GLU A 47 7.86 -6.95 -0.10
CA GLU A 47 7.90 -8.41 -0.07
C GLU A 47 6.84 -8.98 0.87
N ARG A 48 6.68 -8.39 2.05
CA ARG A 48 5.64 -8.81 3.00
C ARG A 48 4.24 -8.61 2.43
N ALA A 49 3.97 -7.49 1.79
CA ALA A 49 2.68 -7.20 1.18
C ALA A 49 2.36 -8.14 0.01
N GLU A 50 3.36 -8.45 -0.82
CA GLU A 50 3.24 -9.39 -1.95
C GLU A 50 3.14 -10.85 -1.49
N SER A 51 3.72 -11.21 -0.34
CA SER A 51 3.63 -12.55 0.24
C SER A 51 2.25 -12.89 0.82
N VAL A 52 1.35 -11.91 0.92
CA VAL A 52 -0.01 -12.14 1.40
C VAL A 52 -0.75 -12.95 0.35
N GLU A 53 -1.11 -14.18 0.70
CA GLU A 53 -1.93 -15.04 -0.14
C GLU A 53 -3.23 -14.31 -0.52
N PRO A 54 -3.68 -14.37 -1.78
CA PRO A 54 -4.91 -13.74 -2.18
C PRO A 54 -6.05 -14.13 -1.24
N GLY A 55 -6.82 -13.14 -0.79
CA GLY A 55 -7.97 -13.39 0.09
C GLY A 55 -8.98 -14.32 -0.57
N ASP A 56 -9.77 -15.02 0.25
CA ASP A 56 -10.86 -15.85 -0.27
C ASP A 56 -11.84 -14.92 -1.02
N PRO A 57 -12.18 -15.18 -2.30
CA PRO A 57 -13.18 -14.40 -3.02
C PRO A 57 -14.52 -14.28 -2.28
N HIS A 58 -14.83 -15.20 -1.37
CA HIS A 58 -16.01 -15.15 -0.52
C HIS A 58 -15.94 -14.10 0.62
N ASP A 59 -14.74 -13.65 1.02
CA ASP A 59 -14.53 -12.68 2.11
C ASP A 59 -15.26 -11.35 1.84
N VAL A 60 -15.51 -11.01 0.57
CA VAL A 60 -16.26 -9.80 0.17
C VAL A 60 -17.70 -9.79 0.68
N PHE A 61 -18.27 -10.95 1.03
CA PHE A 61 -19.63 -11.08 1.54
C PHE A 61 -19.71 -11.11 3.08
N ASP A 62 -18.62 -11.42 3.77
CA ASP A 62 -18.63 -11.79 5.20
C ASP A 62 -18.67 -10.59 6.16
N ARG A 63 -18.46 -9.36 5.67
CA ARG A 63 -18.40 -8.14 6.51
C ARG A 63 -19.44 -7.07 6.22
N VAL A 64 -20.35 -7.31 5.28
CA VAL A 64 -21.30 -6.27 4.82
C VAL A 64 -22.59 -6.27 5.63
N TYR A 65 -23.06 -7.44 6.10
CA TYR A 65 -24.32 -7.58 6.84
C TYR A 65 -24.25 -8.71 7.88
N ALA A 66 -24.98 -8.57 8.99
CA ALA A 66 -25.13 -9.63 9.99
C ALA A 66 -25.87 -10.88 9.45
N ASP A 67 -26.79 -10.68 8.50
CA ASP A 67 -27.45 -11.72 7.71
C ASP A 67 -27.42 -11.32 6.24
N LEU A 68 -26.96 -12.22 5.37
CA LEU A 68 -26.78 -11.91 3.95
C LEU A 68 -28.15 -11.71 3.26
N PRO A 69 -28.45 -10.52 2.68
CA PRO A 69 -29.69 -10.26 1.95
C PRO A 69 -29.90 -11.20 0.75
N PRO A 70 -31.15 -11.48 0.33
CA PRO A 70 -31.44 -12.44 -0.75
C PRO A 70 -30.68 -12.19 -2.06
N ASN A 71 -30.54 -10.93 -2.47
CA ASN A 71 -29.83 -10.55 -3.70
C ASN A 71 -28.31 -10.82 -3.61
N LEU A 72 -27.71 -10.74 -2.41
CA LEU A 72 -26.29 -11.07 -2.23
C LEU A 72 -26.05 -12.57 -2.19
N ARG A 73 -27.04 -13.38 -1.78
CA ARG A 73 -26.97 -14.85 -1.89
C ARG A 73 -26.94 -15.30 -3.34
N GLU A 74 -27.71 -14.65 -4.21
CA GLU A 74 -27.69 -14.91 -5.66
C GLU A 74 -26.33 -14.55 -6.27
N GLN A 75 -25.73 -13.44 -5.85
CA GLN A 75 -24.39 -13.05 -6.30
C GLN A 75 -23.31 -14.02 -5.80
N LYS A 76 -23.41 -14.51 -4.56
CA LYS A 76 -22.50 -15.54 -4.03
C LYS A 76 -22.62 -16.85 -4.83
N ALA A 77 -23.83 -17.31 -5.09
CA ALA A 77 -24.06 -18.52 -5.90
C ALA A 77 -23.56 -18.37 -7.35
N TRP A 78 -23.67 -17.17 -7.92
CA TRP A 78 -23.07 -16.87 -9.22
C TRP A 78 -21.53 -16.93 -9.15
N LEU A 79 -20.92 -16.34 -8.12
CA LEU A 79 -19.47 -16.40 -7.91
C LEU A 79 -18.98 -17.85 -7.75
N ASP A 80 -19.70 -18.70 -7.01
CA ASP A 80 -19.40 -20.14 -6.88
C ASP A 80 -19.37 -20.83 -8.25
N SER A 81 -20.36 -20.54 -9.11
CA SER A 81 -20.42 -21.10 -10.46
C SER A 81 -19.30 -20.59 -11.37
N PHE A 82 -18.90 -19.33 -11.19
CA PHE A 82 -17.82 -18.71 -11.95
C PHE A 82 -16.45 -19.30 -11.58
N LEU A 83 -16.17 -19.43 -10.28
CA LEU A 83 -14.92 -20.00 -9.76
C LEU A 83 -14.75 -21.51 -10.07
N ALA A 84 -15.85 -22.22 -10.31
CA ALA A 84 -15.80 -23.61 -10.74
C ALA A 84 -15.31 -23.79 -12.19
N GLU A 85 -15.42 -22.74 -13.01
CA GLU A 85 -15.05 -22.76 -14.43
C GLU A 85 -13.82 -21.90 -14.74
N TYR A 86 -13.54 -20.88 -13.91
CA TYR A 86 -12.45 -19.94 -14.12
C TYR A 86 -11.66 -19.69 -12.84
N ASP A 87 -10.33 -19.69 -12.95
CA ASP A 87 -9.47 -19.18 -11.89
C ASP A 87 -9.44 -17.64 -11.97
N VAL A 88 -10.03 -16.98 -10.97
CA VAL A 88 -10.07 -15.52 -10.87
C VAL A 88 -8.68 -14.90 -10.79
N GLN A 89 -7.67 -15.65 -10.32
CA GLN A 89 -6.29 -15.18 -10.22
C GLN A 89 -5.53 -15.24 -11.56
N GLU A 90 -6.05 -15.98 -12.55
CA GLU A 90 -5.43 -16.13 -13.88
C GLU A 90 -6.16 -15.33 -14.98
N LEU A 91 -7.23 -14.61 -14.63
CA LEU A 91 -8.04 -13.85 -15.58
C LEU A 91 -7.48 -12.46 -15.90
N ASP A 92 -6.40 -12.04 -15.23
CA ASP A 92 -5.70 -10.79 -15.52
C ASP A 92 -4.20 -11.06 -15.72
N HIS A 93 -3.81 -11.28 -16.98
CA HIS A 93 -2.51 -10.87 -17.51
C HIS A 93 -2.52 -10.67 -19.03
#